data_AF-R6YHL9-F1
#
_entry.id   AF-R6YHL9-F1
#
_cell.length_a   1.000
_cell.length_b   1.000
_cell.length_c   1.000
_cell.angle_alpha   90.00
_cell.angle_beta   90.00
_cell.angle_gamma   90.00
#
_symmetry.space_group_name_H-M   'P 1'
#
loop_
_entity.id
_entity.type
_entity.pdbx_description
1 polymer ?
#
loop_
_entity_poly.entity_id
_entity_poly.type
_entity_poly.pdbx_seq_one_letter_code
_entity_poly.pdbx_strand_id
1 'polypeptide(L)'
;MEADAPLDKLPLFVKAGTILPLGPASQYPGAEPHPALTLRVYPGQDGSFTLYDDEGDSYRYEQGAYTETPLTWDDSARVLTIGARQGSYPGMPQSQTYRVVLGDQEQVVTVENGQELQVSF
;
A
#
# COMPACT_ATOMS: atom_id res chain seq x y z
N MET A 1 11.34 -13.34 -24.91
CA MET A 1 9.93 -13.37 -24.49
C MET A 1 9.18 -12.54 -25.50
N GLU A 2 8.17 -13.12 -26.14
CA GLU A 2 7.16 -12.36 -26.87
C GLU A 2 5.94 -12.21 -25.96
N ALA A 3 5.29 -11.05 -26.01
CA ALA A 3 4.16 -10.73 -25.14
C ALA A 3 2.98 -10.27 -25.99
N ASP A 4 1.79 -10.73 -25.62
CA ASP A 4 0.53 -10.29 -26.24
C ASP A 4 0.27 -8.82 -25.93
N ALA A 5 0.13 -8.00 -26.98
CA ALA A 5 0.03 -6.53 -26.91
C ALA A 5 -0.93 -5.96 -27.98
N PRO A 6 -2.23 -6.29 -27.92
CA PRO A 6 -3.25 -5.62 -28.74
C PRO A 6 -3.36 -4.12 -28.40
N LEU A 7 -4.03 -3.35 -29.26
CA LEU A 7 -4.08 -1.88 -29.19
C LEU A 7 -4.55 -1.33 -27.82
N ASP A 8 -5.43 -2.06 -27.14
CA ASP A 8 -6.02 -1.70 -25.86
C ASP A 8 -5.22 -2.21 -24.64
N LYS A 9 -4.07 -2.87 -24.85
CA LYS A 9 -3.28 -3.49 -23.79
C LYS A 9 -1.79 -3.25 -23.95
N LEU A 10 -1.22 -2.56 -22.97
CA LEU A 10 0.23 -2.49 -22.81
C LEU A 10 0.73 -3.76 -22.09
N PRO A 11 1.79 -4.42 -22.60
CA PRO A 11 2.40 -5.55 -21.92
C PRO A 11 3.19 -5.05 -20.70
N LEU A 12 2.53 -5.03 -19.54
CA LEU A 12 3.14 -4.71 -18.25
C LEU A 12 3.29 -5.98 -17.41
N PHE A 13 4.44 -6.12 -16.77
CA PHE A 13 4.77 -7.24 -15.92
C PHE A 13 5.08 -6.74 -14.52
N VAL A 14 4.64 -7.49 -13.50
CA VAL A 14 4.92 -7.18 -12.10
C VAL A 14 6.01 -8.13 -11.60
N LYS A 15 6.96 -7.59 -10.84
CA LYS A 15 8.03 -8.39 -10.23
C LYS A 15 7.46 -9.21 -9.07
N ALA A 16 7.87 -10.47 -8.95
CA ALA A 16 7.56 -11.27 -7.75
C ALA A 16 8.10 -10.56 -6.49
N GLY A 17 7.32 -10.59 -5.41
CA GLY A 17 7.55 -9.85 -4.18
C GLY A 17 6.99 -8.43 -4.18
N THR A 18 6.39 -7.94 -5.28
CA THR A 18 5.78 -6.60 -5.27
C THR A 18 4.60 -6.54 -4.31
N ILE A 19 4.63 -5.54 -3.42
CA ILE A 19 3.49 -5.05 -2.66
C ILE A 19 3.04 -3.78 -3.37
N LEU A 20 1.85 -3.79 -3.97
CA LEU A 20 1.30 -2.68 -4.74
C LEU A 20 0.14 -2.02 -3.99
N PRO A 21 0.35 -0.84 -3.38
CA PRO A 21 -0.74 -0.05 -2.81
C PRO A 21 -1.58 0.60 -3.92
N LEU A 22 -2.90 0.55 -3.78
CA LEU A 22 -3.87 1.11 -4.71
C LEU A 22 -4.98 1.82 -3.94
N GLY A 23 -5.25 3.09 -4.26
CA GLY A 23 -6.44 3.79 -3.79
C GLY A 23 -7.70 3.39 -4.56
N PRO A 24 -8.89 3.85 -4.13
CA PRO A 24 -10.10 3.73 -4.92
C PRO A 24 -9.98 4.54 -6.23
N ALA A 25 -10.83 4.22 -7.19
CA ALA A 25 -10.97 5.06 -8.38
C ALA A 25 -11.44 6.46 -7.95
N SER A 26 -10.64 7.48 -8.28
CA SER A 26 -10.95 8.88 -7.98
C SER A 26 -10.72 9.76 -9.21
N GLN A 27 -11.49 10.84 -9.32
CA GLN A 27 -11.32 11.82 -10.39
C GLN A 27 -10.27 12.90 -10.05
N TYR A 28 -9.97 13.10 -8.76
CA TYR A 28 -8.98 14.07 -8.30
C TYR A 28 -8.38 13.65 -6.94
N PRO A 29 -7.16 14.09 -6.61
CA PRO A 29 -6.55 13.84 -5.29
C PRO A 29 -7.40 14.43 -4.16
N GLY A 30 -7.55 13.70 -3.06
CA GLY A 30 -8.29 14.18 -1.88
C GLY A 30 -9.82 14.20 -2.00
N ALA A 31 -10.40 13.61 -3.06
CA ALA A 31 -11.86 13.43 -3.15
C ALA A 31 -12.43 12.66 -1.94
N GLU A 32 -11.68 11.65 -1.50
CA GLU A 32 -11.80 11.02 -0.19
C GLU A 32 -10.44 11.19 0.50
N PRO A 33 -10.34 11.92 1.62
CA PRO A 33 -9.04 12.25 2.21
C PRO A 33 -8.24 11.02 2.67
N HIS A 34 -8.93 10.04 3.26
CA HIS A 34 -8.31 8.85 3.87
C HIS A 34 -9.07 7.59 3.45
N PRO A 35 -9.05 7.22 2.16
CA PRO A 35 -9.83 6.10 1.67
C PRO A 35 -9.19 4.78 2.11
N ALA A 36 -9.97 3.69 2.08
CA ALA A 36 -9.39 2.37 2.22
C ALA A 36 -8.40 2.09 1.08
N LEU A 37 -7.21 1.58 1.41
CA LEU A 37 -6.18 1.23 0.44
C LEU A 37 -6.20 -0.27 0.17
N THR A 38 -6.03 -0.67 -1.08
CA THR A 38 -5.78 -2.07 -1.44
C THR A 38 -4.28 -2.32 -1.45
N LEU A 39 -3.81 -3.28 -0.65
CA LEU A 39 -2.43 -3.78 -0.71
C LEU A 39 -2.45 -5.10 -1.50
N ARG A 40 -2.16 -5.04 -2.80
CA ARG A 40 -2.09 -6.25 -3.63
C ARG A 40 -0.67 -6.81 -3.61
N VAL A 41 -0.54 -8.02 -3.10
CA VAL A 41 0.73 -8.74 -3.02
C VAL A 41 0.87 -9.68 -4.21
N TYR A 42 2.00 -9.59 -4.91
CA TYR A 42 2.38 -10.51 -5.99
C TYR A 42 3.46 -11.47 -5.44
N PRO A 43 3.09 -12.71 -5.08
CA PRO A 43 3.99 -13.64 -4.40
C PRO A 43 5.07 -14.20 -5.33
N GLY A 44 5.96 -15.01 -4.76
CA GLY A 44 7.02 -15.75 -5.44
C GLY A 44 8.43 -15.38 -5.00
N GLN A 45 8.57 -14.26 -4.27
CA GLN A 45 9.79 -13.80 -3.59
C GLN A 45 9.38 -12.87 -2.44
N ASP A 46 10.26 -12.71 -1.45
CA ASP A 46 10.10 -11.66 -0.43
C ASP A 46 10.10 -10.28 -1.07
N GLY A 47 9.50 -9.32 -0.38
CA GLY A 47 9.49 -7.95 -0.87
C GLY A 47 9.21 -6.91 0.19
N SER A 48 9.48 -5.65 -0.17
CA SER A 48 9.25 -4.52 0.70
C SER A 48 8.80 -3.30 -0.10
N PHE A 49 8.02 -2.45 0.57
CA PHE A 49 7.55 -1.17 0.06
C PHE A 49 7.38 -0.20 1.23
N THR A 50 7.78 1.06 1.07
CA THR A 50 7.48 2.09 2.08
C THR A 50 6.31 2.93 1.59
N LEU A 51 5.17 2.85 2.28
CA LEU A 51 4.02 3.68 1.99
C LEU A 51 4.24 5.07 2.59
N TYR A 52 4.46 6.04 1.71
CA TYR A 52 4.60 7.45 2.04
C TYR A 52 3.24 8.15 2.00
N ASP A 53 3.00 9.07 2.93
CA ASP A 53 1.80 9.89 2.96
C ASP A 53 2.06 11.26 3.62
N ASP A 54 1.47 12.33 3.08
CA ASP A 54 1.58 13.71 3.58
C ASP A 54 0.26 14.48 3.37
N GLU A 55 0.28 15.80 3.46
CA GLU A 55 -0.93 16.63 3.31
C GLU A 55 -1.35 16.84 1.85
N GLY A 56 -0.48 16.55 0.89
CA GLY A 56 -0.75 16.63 -0.56
C GLY A 56 -0.84 18.04 -1.16
N ASP A 57 -0.87 19.10 -0.36
CA ASP A 57 -1.14 20.48 -0.83
C ASP A 57 -0.18 21.55 -0.26
N SER A 58 0.87 21.16 0.46
CA SER A 58 1.80 22.10 1.11
C SER A 58 3.26 21.65 1.03
N TYR A 59 4.20 22.57 1.35
CA TYR A 59 5.64 22.30 1.41
C TYR A 59 6.12 21.77 2.78
N ARG A 60 5.22 21.44 3.70
CA ARG A 60 5.62 21.00 5.05
C ARG A 60 6.29 19.63 5.07
N TYR A 61 6.17 18.83 4.02
CA TYR A 61 6.95 17.61 3.85
C TYR A 61 8.46 17.89 3.89
N GLU A 62 8.92 19.05 3.41
CA GLU A 62 10.34 19.47 3.46
C GLU A 62 10.82 19.71 4.89
N GLN A 63 9.89 19.89 5.81
CA GLN A 63 10.13 20.10 7.25
C GLN A 63 9.83 18.83 8.06
N GLY A 64 9.61 17.68 7.40
CA GLY A 64 9.35 16.40 8.05
C GLY A 64 7.87 16.10 8.33
N ALA A 65 6.93 16.91 7.82
CA ALA A 65 5.49 16.66 7.99
C ALA A 65 5.00 15.62 6.96
N TYR A 66 5.31 14.36 7.21
CA TYR A 66 4.85 13.21 6.44
C TYR A 66 4.84 11.97 7.33
N THR A 67 4.32 10.87 6.81
CA THR A 67 4.43 9.55 7.42
C THR A 67 5.01 8.53 6.46
N GLU A 68 5.68 7.53 7.03
CA GLU A 68 6.17 6.35 6.31
C GLU A 68 5.66 5.10 7.03
N THR A 69 5.05 4.19 6.30
CA THR A 69 4.61 2.88 6.80
C THR A 69 5.35 1.79 6.04
N PRO A 70 6.34 1.11 6.66
CA PRO A 70 7.04 0.00 6.04
C PRO A 70 6.08 -1.18 5.82
N LEU A 71 6.05 -1.72 4.62
CA LEU A 71 5.32 -2.94 4.26
C LEU A 71 6.33 -4.01 3.88
N THR A 72 6.25 -5.19 4.48
CA THR A 72 7.16 -6.31 4.18
C THR A 72 6.38 -7.61 3.94
N TRP A 73 6.72 -8.30 2.87
CA TRP A 73 6.15 -9.59 2.50
C TRP A 73 7.20 -10.67 2.72
N ASP A 74 6.87 -11.65 3.56
CA ASP A 74 7.60 -12.92 3.68
C ASP A 74 6.84 -13.97 2.84
N ASP A 75 7.44 -14.37 1.73
CA ASP A 75 6.80 -15.29 0.78
C ASP A 75 6.72 -16.72 1.32
N SER A 76 7.70 -17.11 2.13
CA SER A 76 7.79 -18.45 2.71
C SER A 76 6.75 -18.66 3.80
N ALA A 77 6.57 -17.65 4.66
CA ALA A 77 5.60 -17.65 5.75
C ALA A 77 4.20 -17.22 5.30
N ARG A 78 4.09 -16.63 4.10
CA ARG A 78 2.85 -16.05 3.56
C ARG A 78 2.29 -14.96 4.47
N VAL A 79 3.17 -14.10 4.98
CA VAL A 79 2.82 -13.02 5.91
C VAL A 79 3.17 -11.67 5.31
N LEU A 80 2.16 -10.79 5.24
CA LEU A 80 2.37 -9.37 5.03
C LEU A 80 2.44 -8.68 6.40
N THR A 81 3.51 -7.99 6.68
CA THR A 81 3.63 -7.10 7.85
C THR A 81 3.39 -5.67 7.40
N ILE A 82 2.38 -5.03 7.99
CA ILE A 82 2.14 -3.60 7.94
C ILE A 82 2.85 -3.04 9.17
N GLY A 83 4.06 -2.52 8.98
CA GLY A 83 4.91 -1.99 10.05
C GLY A 83 4.29 -0.78 10.74
N ALA A 84 4.83 -0.43 11.91
CA ALA A 84 4.40 0.77 12.61
C ALA A 84 4.63 2.03 11.74
N ARG A 85 3.61 2.90 11.66
CA ARG A 85 3.68 4.18 10.95
C ARG A 85 4.62 5.12 11.69
N GLN A 86 5.57 5.68 10.95
CA GLN A 86 6.58 6.61 11.45
C GLN A 86 6.28 8.01 10.93
N GLY A 87 6.61 9.04 11.72
CA GLY A 87 6.34 10.44 11.37
C GLY A 87 4.92 10.88 11.72
N SER A 88 4.58 12.10 11.32
CA SER A 88 3.27 12.70 11.55
C SER A 88 3.07 13.92 10.68
N TYR A 89 1.82 14.19 10.28
CA TYR A 89 1.43 15.46 9.68
C TYR A 89 0.04 15.90 10.19
N PRO A 90 -0.28 17.21 10.17
CA PRO A 90 -1.58 17.70 10.62
C PRO A 90 -2.74 17.14 9.77
N GLY A 91 -3.74 16.58 10.44
CA GLY A 91 -4.91 16.00 9.76
C GLY A 91 -4.74 14.55 9.32
N MET A 92 -3.62 13.89 9.64
CA MET A 92 -3.45 12.45 9.37
C MET A 92 -4.50 11.60 10.10
N PRO A 93 -4.93 10.47 9.52
CA PRO A 93 -5.99 9.67 10.10
C PRO A 93 -5.46 8.86 11.28
N GLN A 94 -6.28 8.71 12.33
CA GLN A 94 -5.91 7.86 13.48
C GLN A 94 -5.94 6.37 13.12
N SER A 95 -6.75 5.98 12.15
CA SER A 95 -6.81 4.61 11.66
C SER A 95 -6.78 4.55 10.14
N GLN A 96 -6.27 3.46 9.59
CA GLN A 96 -6.23 3.22 8.15
C GLN A 96 -6.73 1.81 7.84
N THR A 97 -7.73 1.72 6.97
CA THR A 97 -8.23 0.42 6.49
C THR A 97 -7.43 -0.02 5.27
N TYR A 98 -6.99 -1.28 5.30
CA TYR A 98 -6.32 -1.95 4.20
C TYR A 98 -7.14 -3.17 3.76
N ARG A 99 -7.37 -3.28 2.45
CA ARG A 99 -7.82 -4.50 1.78
C ARG A 99 -6.58 -5.23 1.27
N VAL A 100 -6.15 -6.27 1.96
CA VAL A 100 -4.96 -7.04 1.59
C VAL A 100 -5.38 -8.17 0.66
N VAL A 101 -4.80 -8.21 -0.54
CA VAL A 101 -5.18 -9.15 -1.61
C VAL A 101 -3.99 -10.01 -2.02
N LEU A 102 -4.18 -11.32 -2.02
CA LEU A 102 -3.21 -12.32 -2.46
C LEU A 102 -3.89 -13.32 -3.41
N GLY A 103 -3.69 -13.13 -4.71
CA GLY A 103 -4.46 -13.87 -5.73
C GLY A 103 -5.97 -13.60 -5.56
N ASP A 104 -6.74 -14.67 -5.33
CA ASP A 104 -8.19 -14.63 -5.09
C ASP A 104 -8.56 -14.47 -3.60
N GLN A 105 -7.58 -14.54 -2.69
CA GLN A 105 -7.80 -14.33 -1.26
C GLN A 105 -7.79 -12.84 -0.92
N GLU A 106 -8.68 -12.45 -0.02
CA GLU A 106 -8.79 -11.09 0.49
C GLU A 106 -9.01 -11.09 2.00
N GLN A 107 -8.32 -10.18 2.69
CA GLN A 107 -8.60 -9.86 4.09
C GLN A 107 -8.72 -8.34 4.24
N VAL A 108 -9.69 -7.89 5.02
CA VAL A 108 -9.85 -6.47 5.36
C VAL A 108 -9.38 -6.28 6.80
N VAL A 109 -8.42 -5.39 6.99
CA VAL A 109 -7.86 -5.05 8.30
C VAL A 109 -7.89 -3.54 8.50
N THR A 110 -8.05 -3.12 9.75
CA THR A 110 -7.90 -1.72 10.14
C THR A 110 -6.75 -1.61 11.12
N VAL A 111 -5.77 -0.77 10.77
CA VAL A 111 -4.64 -0.45 11.66
C VAL A 111 -5.02 0.78 12.46
N GLU A 112 -5.15 0.61 13.77
CA GLU A 112 -5.42 1.69 14.73
C GLU A 112 -4.10 2.32 15.18
N ASN A 113 -4.07 3.66 15.24
CA ASN A 113 -2.94 4.48 15.69
C ASN A 113 -1.61 4.17 15.00
N GLY A 114 -1.65 3.62 13.78
CA GLY A 114 -0.44 3.24 13.03
C GLY A 114 0.39 2.15 13.70
N GLN A 115 -0.21 1.29 14.53
CA GLN A 115 0.51 0.17 15.15
C GLN A 115 0.84 -0.92 14.12
N GLU A 116 1.91 -1.66 14.38
CA GLU A 116 2.25 -2.80 13.54
C GLU A 116 1.15 -3.87 13.55
N LEU A 117 0.89 -4.44 12.38
CA LEU A 117 -0.07 -5.53 12.20
C LEU A 117 0.47 -6.55 11.19
N GLN A 118 0.39 -7.83 11.53
CA GLN A 118 0.67 -8.93 10.61
C GLN A 118 -0.62 -9.51 10.03
N VAL A 119 -0.59 -9.82 8.74
CA VAL A 119 -1.69 -10.44 7.99
C VAL A 119 -1.16 -11.71 7.34
N SER A 120 -1.63 -12.87 7.82
CA SER A 120 -1.21 -14.19 7.35
C SER A 120 -2.24 -14.80 6.40
N PHE A 121 -1.79 -15.48 5.34
CA PHE A 121 -2.61 -16.05 4.27
C PHE A 121 -2.56 -17.58 4.18
#